data_AF-A0A1Q8CYX0-F1
#
_entry.id   AF-A0A1Q8CYX0-F1
#
_cell.length_a   1.000
_cell.length_b   1.000
_cell.length_c   1.000
_cell.angle_alpha   90.00
_cell.angle_beta   90.00
_cell.angle_gamma   90.00
#
_symmetry.space_group_name_H-M   'P 1'
#
loop_
_entity.id
_entity.type
_entity.pdbx_description
1 polymer ?
#
loop_
_entity_poly.entity_id
_entity_poly.type
_entity_poly.pdbx_seq_one_letter_code
_entity_poly.pdbx_strand_id
1 'polypeptide(L)'
;MRTLRTARLVLRPVDATDTAALTTLFADAELSRFHGDDLTLPSEVEALVQRRLDYRGPKGTGDWVFELDGRLVGMGHVRTSLELPGGILECGWYLARDLWASGLAEEAARAIVDYAHHTLGVPAVFALVHADNTRGLRFARRIGFLEVGQGEHYGAPHQVMVGLPAASSGVHHVELWVADLAAAETSLGWLLGELGWHEYQRWPRGVSWRHGASYVVVEDSPDRRGDAHDRTRPGLNHLALHVHTRAEVDRVTAAAPEHGWRLMFPDRHPHAGGPDHYASYLENDAGFELELVATEHAV
;
A
#
# COMPACT_ATOMS: atom_id res chain seq x y z
N MET A 1 -10.50 -17.45 -13.85
CA MET A 1 -9.54 -16.71 -13.00
C MET A 1 -8.13 -17.15 -13.34
N ARG A 2 -7.09 -16.35 -13.05
CA ARG A 2 -5.70 -16.77 -13.24
C ARG A 2 -5.14 -17.38 -11.97
N THR A 3 -4.15 -18.27 -12.10
CA THR A 3 -3.33 -18.74 -10.98
C THR A 3 -2.41 -17.62 -10.50
N LEU A 4 -2.31 -17.43 -9.17
CA LEU A 4 -1.37 -16.50 -8.54
C LEU A 4 -0.21 -17.31 -7.95
N ARG A 5 0.99 -16.73 -7.96
CA ARG A 5 2.18 -17.33 -7.38
C ARG A 5 2.78 -16.36 -6.38
N THR A 6 3.16 -16.88 -5.24
CA THR A 6 3.86 -16.15 -4.19
C THR A 6 5.23 -16.79 -3.97
N ALA A 7 5.93 -16.41 -2.89
CA ALA A 7 7.25 -16.98 -2.58
C ALA A 7 7.20 -18.49 -2.32
N ARG A 8 6.12 -18.96 -1.68
CA ARG A 8 5.95 -20.35 -1.22
C ARG A 8 4.66 -21.00 -1.73
N LEU A 9 3.64 -20.23 -2.10
CA LEU A 9 2.33 -20.76 -2.46
C LEU A 9 2.02 -20.65 -3.95
N VAL A 10 1.22 -21.60 -4.42
CA VAL A 10 0.47 -21.50 -5.67
C VAL A 10 -1.00 -21.37 -5.33
N LEU A 11 -1.62 -20.26 -5.70
CA LEU A 11 -3.05 -20.03 -5.54
C LEU A 11 -3.71 -20.32 -6.88
N ARG A 12 -4.28 -21.52 -7.04
CA ARG A 12 -4.96 -21.91 -8.29
C ARG A 12 -6.47 -21.86 -8.15
N PRO A 13 -7.23 -21.56 -9.21
CA PRO A 13 -8.69 -21.61 -9.17
C PRO A 13 -9.17 -22.97 -8.63
N VAL A 14 -10.20 -22.94 -7.79
CA VAL A 14 -10.82 -24.16 -7.26
C VAL A 14 -11.41 -25.00 -8.40
N ASP A 15 -11.30 -26.32 -8.29
CA ASP A 15 -11.96 -27.26 -9.18
C ASP A 15 -12.60 -28.43 -8.43
N ALA A 16 -13.40 -29.25 -9.14
CA ALA A 16 -14.18 -30.31 -8.53
C ALA A 16 -13.32 -31.40 -7.84
N THR A 17 -12.05 -31.55 -8.24
CA THR A 17 -11.13 -32.53 -7.64
C THR A 17 -10.68 -32.12 -6.23
N ASP A 18 -10.85 -30.85 -5.86
CA ASP A 18 -10.50 -30.32 -4.54
C ASP A 18 -11.52 -30.68 -3.46
N THR A 19 -12.69 -31.22 -3.83
CA THR A 19 -13.84 -31.41 -2.93
C THR A 19 -13.44 -32.10 -1.62
N ALA A 20 -12.75 -33.25 -1.69
CA ALA A 20 -12.38 -34.00 -0.49
C ALA A 20 -11.40 -33.23 0.42
N ALA A 21 -10.44 -32.51 -0.17
CA ALA A 21 -9.46 -31.73 0.58
C ALA A 21 -10.10 -30.49 1.22
N LEU A 22 -11.02 -29.82 0.53
CA LEU A 22 -11.79 -28.70 1.07
C LEU A 22 -12.75 -29.14 2.17
N THR A 23 -13.44 -30.28 2.00
CA THR A 23 -14.27 -30.86 3.06
C THR A 23 -13.45 -31.12 4.32
N THR A 24 -12.26 -31.69 4.17
CA THR A 24 -11.34 -31.93 5.30
C THR A 24 -10.90 -30.62 5.97
N LEU A 25 -10.57 -29.59 5.18
CA LEU A 25 -10.16 -28.27 5.68
C LEU A 25 -11.27 -27.61 6.51
N PHE A 26 -12.50 -27.62 6.00
CA PHE A 26 -13.64 -26.93 6.62
C PHE A 26 -14.30 -27.70 7.78
N ALA A 27 -14.11 -29.02 7.86
CA ALA A 27 -14.53 -29.84 9.00
C ALA A 27 -13.70 -29.58 10.27
N ASP A 28 -12.58 -28.84 10.18
CA ASP A 28 -11.81 -28.42 11.34
C ASP A 28 -12.60 -27.38 12.17
N ALA A 29 -13.12 -27.80 13.32
CA ALA A 29 -14.00 -26.98 14.16
C ALA A 29 -13.38 -25.66 14.70
N GLU A 30 -12.06 -25.56 14.82
CA GLU A 30 -11.42 -24.32 15.28
C GLU A 30 -11.23 -23.34 14.11
N LEU A 31 -10.96 -23.86 12.92
CA LEU A 31 -10.92 -23.06 11.69
C LEU A 31 -12.31 -22.52 11.35
N SER A 32 -13.34 -23.35 11.47
CA SER A 32 -14.72 -23.01 11.11
C SER A 32 -15.54 -22.38 12.23
N ARG A 33 -14.98 -22.22 13.43
CA ARG A 33 -15.67 -21.70 14.63
C ARG A 33 -16.51 -20.43 14.41
N PHE A 34 -16.07 -19.56 13.51
CA PHE A 34 -16.72 -18.27 13.20
C PHE A 34 -17.36 -18.24 11.81
N HIS A 35 -17.57 -19.40 11.18
CA HIS A 35 -18.28 -19.50 9.92
C HIS A 35 -19.79 -19.31 10.15
N GLY A 36 -20.49 -18.74 9.16
CA GLY A 36 -21.95 -18.53 9.27
C GLY A 36 -22.78 -19.82 9.22
N ASP A 37 -22.22 -20.88 8.64
CA ASP A 37 -22.82 -22.22 8.62
C ASP A 37 -22.27 -23.09 9.77
N ASP A 38 -23.07 -24.06 10.23
CA ASP A 38 -22.62 -25.08 11.19
C ASP A 38 -21.79 -26.17 10.50
N LEU A 39 -20.50 -25.91 10.34
CA LEU A 39 -19.55 -26.81 9.68
C LEU A 39 -19.13 -28.02 10.55
N THR A 40 -19.78 -28.24 11.70
CA THR A 40 -19.69 -29.52 12.42
C THR A 40 -20.54 -30.60 11.74
N LEU A 41 -21.49 -30.20 10.90
CA LEU A 41 -22.34 -31.08 10.11
C LEU A 41 -21.69 -31.37 8.75
N PRO A 42 -21.40 -32.63 8.38
CA PRO A 42 -20.81 -32.96 7.08
C PRO A 42 -21.61 -32.45 5.88
N SER A 43 -22.95 -32.45 5.96
CA SER A 43 -23.82 -31.94 4.90
C SER A 43 -23.66 -30.45 4.65
N GLU A 44 -23.39 -29.65 5.70
CA GLU A 44 -23.16 -28.20 5.57
C GLU A 44 -21.78 -27.93 4.95
N VAL A 45 -20.78 -28.75 5.29
CA VAL A 45 -19.46 -28.68 4.64
C VAL A 45 -19.56 -29.01 3.15
N GLU A 46 -20.28 -30.07 2.79
CA GLU A 46 -20.53 -30.44 1.39
C GLU A 46 -21.28 -29.31 0.65
N ALA A 47 -22.32 -28.75 1.26
CA ALA A 47 -23.08 -27.64 0.69
C ALA A 47 -22.20 -26.40 0.50
N LEU A 48 -21.35 -26.05 1.47
CA LEU A 48 -20.38 -24.96 1.35
C LEU A 48 -19.47 -25.16 0.15
N VAL A 49 -18.82 -26.32 0.04
CA VAL A 49 -17.91 -26.64 -1.06
C VAL A 49 -18.63 -26.55 -2.41
N GLN A 50 -19.83 -27.11 -2.50
CA GLN A 50 -20.64 -27.04 -3.71
C GLN A 50 -20.96 -25.59 -4.11
N ARG A 51 -21.34 -24.73 -3.15
CA ARG A 51 -21.55 -23.28 -3.42
C ARG A 51 -20.30 -22.60 -3.94
N ARG A 52 -19.09 -23.05 -3.56
CA ARG A 52 -17.83 -22.51 -4.09
C ARG A 52 -17.60 -22.94 -5.54
N LEU A 53 -17.85 -24.20 -5.87
CA LEU A 53 -17.74 -24.74 -7.24
C LEU A 53 -18.77 -24.12 -8.18
N ASP A 54 -19.96 -23.81 -7.67
CA ASP A 54 -21.07 -23.26 -8.43
C ASP A 54 -21.05 -21.73 -8.54
N TYR A 55 -20.07 -21.05 -7.93
CA TYR A 55 -19.99 -19.59 -8.00
C TYR A 55 -19.85 -19.11 -9.46
N ARG A 56 -20.75 -18.21 -9.88
CA ARG A 56 -20.78 -17.58 -11.21
C ARG A 56 -20.86 -16.05 -11.07
N GLY A 57 -19.79 -15.46 -10.58
CA GLY A 57 -19.67 -14.00 -10.41
C GLY A 57 -19.16 -13.25 -11.64
N PRO A 58 -18.84 -11.95 -11.46
CA PRO A 58 -18.15 -11.15 -12.46
C PRO A 58 -16.87 -11.81 -12.98
N LYS A 59 -16.46 -11.45 -14.20
CA LYS A 59 -15.26 -12.01 -14.82
C LYS A 59 -14.03 -11.77 -13.93
N GLY A 60 -13.38 -12.85 -13.51
CA GLY A 60 -12.15 -12.78 -12.73
C GLY A 60 -12.36 -12.87 -11.21
N THR A 61 -13.60 -12.93 -10.72
CA THR A 61 -13.90 -13.23 -9.30
C THR A 61 -14.11 -14.72 -9.08
N GLY A 62 -13.98 -15.17 -7.83
CA GLY A 62 -14.17 -16.56 -7.39
C GLY A 62 -13.14 -16.96 -6.34
N ASP A 63 -12.80 -18.24 -6.32
CA ASP A 63 -11.97 -18.84 -5.28
C ASP A 63 -10.68 -19.44 -5.80
N TRP A 64 -9.67 -19.37 -4.95
CA TRP A 64 -8.43 -20.10 -5.09
C TRP A 64 -8.27 -21.08 -3.95
N VAL A 65 -7.76 -22.27 -4.27
CA VAL A 65 -7.11 -23.13 -3.28
C VAL A 65 -5.65 -22.76 -3.17
N PHE A 66 -5.08 -22.89 -1.97
CA PHE A 66 -3.68 -22.58 -1.69
C PHE A 66 -2.90 -23.88 -1.68
N GLU A 67 -1.90 -24.00 -2.54
CA GLU A 67 -1.02 -25.15 -2.59
C GLU A 67 0.37 -24.82 -2.07
N LEU A 68 0.89 -25.70 -1.21
CA LEU A 68 2.27 -25.71 -0.73
C LEU A 68 2.84 -27.10 -1.05
N ASP A 69 3.90 -27.15 -1.85
CA ASP A 69 4.55 -28.40 -2.27
C ASP A 69 3.57 -29.45 -2.84
N GLY A 70 2.57 -28.99 -3.59
CA GLY A 70 1.53 -29.85 -4.21
C GLY A 70 0.41 -30.29 -3.26
N ARG A 71 0.43 -29.88 -1.99
CA ARG A 71 -0.64 -30.13 -1.02
C ARG A 71 -1.54 -28.91 -0.87
N LEU A 72 -2.86 -29.11 -0.91
CA LEU A 72 -3.83 -28.08 -0.53
C LEU A 72 -3.70 -27.76 0.97
N VAL A 73 -3.40 -26.52 1.29
CA VAL A 73 -3.16 -26.03 2.65
C VAL A 73 -4.12 -24.93 3.09
N GLY A 74 -4.96 -24.44 2.19
CA GLY A 74 -5.89 -23.36 2.48
C GLY A 74 -6.73 -22.99 1.28
N MET A 75 -7.49 -21.90 1.44
CA MET A 75 -8.39 -21.39 0.43
C MET A 75 -8.59 -19.89 0.64
N GLY A 76 -8.86 -19.15 -0.42
CA GLY A 76 -9.29 -17.76 -0.32
C GLY A 76 -10.07 -17.33 -1.53
N HIS A 77 -10.69 -16.16 -1.46
CA HIS A 77 -11.60 -15.71 -2.49
C HIS A 77 -11.64 -14.19 -2.61
N VAL A 78 -12.10 -13.75 -3.79
CA VAL A 78 -12.64 -12.41 -4.03
C VAL A 78 -13.95 -12.63 -4.77
N ARG A 79 -15.07 -12.29 -4.16
CA ARG A 79 -16.41 -12.50 -4.71
C ARG A 79 -17.26 -11.26 -4.49
N THR A 80 -18.34 -11.12 -5.24
CA THR A 80 -19.41 -10.20 -4.88
C THR A 80 -19.94 -10.56 -3.50
N SER A 81 -19.98 -9.59 -2.58
CA SER A 81 -20.56 -9.79 -1.26
C SER A 81 -22.03 -10.13 -1.37
N LEU A 82 -22.50 -11.04 -0.50
CA LEU A 82 -23.92 -11.35 -0.34
C LEU A 82 -24.57 -10.48 0.76
N GLU A 83 -23.76 -9.85 1.59
CA GLU A 83 -24.18 -9.14 2.80
C GLU A 83 -24.06 -7.62 2.65
N LEU A 84 -23.10 -7.16 1.84
CA LEU A 84 -22.88 -5.74 1.62
C LEU A 84 -23.55 -5.27 0.32
N PRO A 85 -24.19 -4.09 0.33
CA PRO A 85 -24.94 -3.59 -0.83
C PRO A 85 -24.03 -3.16 -1.99
N GLY A 86 -24.63 -2.93 -3.15
CA GLY A 86 -23.94 -2.30 -4.28
C GLY A 86 -23.01 -3.22 -5.09
N GLY A 87 -23.07 -4.54 -4.85
CA GLY A 87 -22.27 -5.51 -5.60
C GLY A 87 -20.77 -5.38 -5.37
N ILE A 88 -20.38 -4.81 -4.22
CA ILE A 88 -18.97 -4.63 -3.85
C ILE A 88 -18.28 -5.98 -3.68
N LEU A 89 -16.96 -6.00 -3.90
CA LEU A 89 -16.18 -7.20 -3.76
C LEU A 89 -15.74 -7.38 -2.31
N GLU A 90 -15.95 -8.60 -1.83
CA GLU A 90 -15.52 -9.10 -0.53
C GLU A 90 -14.46 -10.18 -0.72
N CYS A 91 -13.51 -10.25 0.20
CA CYS A 91 -12.47 -11.25 0.24
C CYS A 91 -12.42 -11.95 1.59
N GLY A 92 -11.92 -13.18 1.57
CA GLY A 92 -11.70 -13.98 2.77
C GLY A 92 -10.70 -15.09 2.51
N TRP A 93 -10.11 -15.62 3.57
CA TRP A 93 -9.07 -16.63 3.51
C TRP A 93 -9.15 -17.59 4.70
N TYR A 94 -8.78 -18.84 4.44
CA TYR A 94 -8.73 -19.94 5.37
C TYR A 94 -7.40 -20.65 5.18
N LEU A 95 -6.73 -20.97 6.28
CA LEU A 95 -5.47 -21.72 6.26
C LEU A 95 -5.60 -22.85 7.27
N ALA A 96 -5.14 -24.05 6.90
CA ALA A 96 -5.12 -25.21 7.76
C ALA A 96 -4.45 -24.89 9.12
N ARG A 97 -5.01 -25.44 10.19
CA ARG A 97 -4.68 -25.09 11.57
C ARG A 97 -3.22 -25.35 11.92
N ASP A 98 -2.67 -26.44 11.40
CA ASP A 98 -1.27 -26.87 11.55
C ASP A 98 -0.26 -25.86 10.96
N LEU A 99 -0.71 -24.97 10.07
CA LEU A 99 0.12 -23.98 9.41
C LEU A 99 -0.10 -22.55 9.92
N TRP A 100 -0.84 -22.40 11.01
CA TRP A 100 -1.00 -21.09 11.64
C TRP A 100 0.35 -20.55 12.15
N ALA A 101 0.50 -19.22 12.14
CA ALA A 101 1.75 -18.52 12.45
C ALA A 101 2.95 -18.78 11.52
N SER A 102 2.78 -19.53 10.42
CA SER A 102 3.82 -19.73 9.39
C SER A 102 4.05 -18.54 8.45
N GLY A 103 3.19 -17.51 8.52
CA GLY A 103 3.14 -16.39 7.57
C GLY A 103 2.42 -16.69 6.24
N LEU A 104 2.02 -17.95 5.98
CA LEU A 104 1.38 -18.34 4.71
C LEU A 104 0.02 -17.67 4.48
N ALA A 105 -0.77 -17.48 5.53
CA ALA A 105 -2.07 -16.79 5.41
C ALA A 105 -1.89 -15.33 4.95
N GLU A 106 -0.86 -14.64 5.45
CA GLU A 106 -0.55 -13.27 5.04
C GLU A 106 -0.07 -13.21 3.60
N GLU A 107 0.81 -14.13 3.22
CA GLU A 107 1.31 -14.25 1.86
C GLU A 107 0.16 -14.47 0.86
N ALA A 108 -0.78 -15.38 1.17
CA ALA A 108 -1.96 -15.61 0.34
C ALA A 108 -2.92 -14.41 0.31
N ALA A 109 -3.23 -13.83 1.48
CA ALA A 109 -4.15 -12.70 1.59
C ALA A 109 -3.64 -11.47 0.81
N ARG A 110 -2.33 -11.15 0.90
CA ARG A 110 -1.73 -10.05 0.12
C ARG A 110 -1.85 -10.30 -1.38
N ALA A 111 -1.54 -11.50 -1.85
CA ALA A 111 -1.67 -11.84 -3.28
C ALA A 111 -3.11 -11.70 -3.80
N ILE A 112 -4.10 -12.05 -2.97
CA ILE A 112 -5.53 -11.92 -3.29
C ILE A 112 -5.94 -10.44 -3.35
N VAL A 113 -5.53 -9.64 -2.37
CA VAL A 113 -5.82 -8.20 -2.30
C VAL A 113 -5.16 -7.46 -3.47
N ASP A 114 -3.89 -7.75 -3.76
CA ASP A 114 -3.17 -7.20 -4.91
C ASP A 114 -3.86 -7.55 -6.23
N TYR A 115 -4.35 -8.80 -6.36
CA TYR A 115 -5.13 -9.20 -7.52
C TYR A 115 -6.44 -8.40 -7.65
N ALA A 116 -7.17 -8.19 -6.56
CA ALA A 116 -8.38 -7.37 -6.57
C ALA A 116 -8.09 -5.96 -7.09
N HIS A 117 -7.07 -5.30 -6.57
CA HIS A 117 -6.75 -3.93 -6.98
C HIS A 117 -6.13 -3.84 -8.38
N HIS A 118 -5.10 -4.63 -8.68
CA HIS A 118 -4.32 -4.45 -9.91
C HIS A 118 -4.88 -5.22 -11.10
N THR A 119 -5.62 -6.30 -10.87
CA THR A 119 -6.19 -7.11 -11.97
C THR A 119 -7.67 -6.87 -12.15
N LEU A 120 -8.44 -6.75 -11.07
CA LEU A 120 -9.86 -6.40 -11.17
C LEU A 120 -10.11 -4.89 -11.20
N GLY A 121 -9.10 -4.07 -10.84
CA GLY A 121 -9.20 -2.62 -10.91
C GLY A 121 -10.12 -2.01 -9.86
N VAL A 122 -10.45 -2.74 -8.79
CA VAL A 122 -11.38 -2.22 -7.78
C VAL A 122 -10.68 -1.23 -6.83
N PRO A 123 -11.31 -0.09 -6.53
CA PRO A 123 -10.72 0.93 -5.65
C PRO A 123 -10.70 0.49 -4.18
N ALA A 124 -11.51 -0.51 -3.82
CA ALA A 124 -11.62 -1.07 -2.49
C ALA A 124 -12.05 -2.54 -2.57
N VAL A 125 -11.61 -3.35 -1.61
CA VAL A 125 -12.09 -4.71 -1.36
C VAL A 125 -12.45 -4.84 0.10
N PHE A 126 -13.56 -5.52 0.42
CA PHE A 126 -14.07 -5.61 1.79
C PHE A 126 -13.78 -6.97 2.41
N ALA A 127 -13.85 -7.05 3.73
CA ALA A 127 -13.86 -8.29 4.47
C ALA A 127 -14.82 -8.14 5.66
N LEU A 128 -15.69 -9.13 5.86
CA LEU A 128 -16.53 -9.23 7.04
C LEU A 128 -15.87 -10.18 8.02
N VAL A 129 -15.56 -9.70 9.21
CA VAL A 129 -14.89 -10.49 10.25
C VAL A 129 -15.78 -10.55 11.48
N HIS A 130 -16.17 -11.76 11.89
CA HIS A 130 -16.99 -11.97 13.08
C HIS A 130 -16.41 -11.21 14.28
N ALA A 131 -17.25 -10.50 15.04
CA ALA A 131 -16.82 -9.55 16.06
C ALA A 131 -15.95 -10.20 17.15
N ASP A 132 -16.25 -11.46 17.51
CA ASP A 132 -15.46 -12.24 18.48
C ASP A 132 -14.21 -12.91 17.89
N ASN A 133 -14.01 -12.86 16.56
CA ASN A 133 -12.81 -13.42 15.93
C ASN A 133 -11.63 -12.45 16.08
N THR A 134 -11.16 -12.29 17.31
CA THR A 134 -10.09 -11.34 17.65
C THR A 134 -8.80 -11.62 16.87
N ARG A 135 -8.54 -12.89 16.51
CA ARG A 135 -7.40 -13.26 15.67
C ARG A 135 -7.58 -12.80 14.22
N GLY A 136 -8.76 -13.00 13.65
CA GLY A 136 -9.12 -12.49 12.32
C GLY A 136 -9.02 -10.97 12.25
N LEU A 137 -9.54 -10.26 13.25
CA LEU A 137 -9.48 -8.80 13.33
C LEU A 137 -8.04 -8.28 13.41
N ARG A 138 -7.22 -8.86 14.30
CA ARG A 138 -5.79 -8.51 14.38
C ARG A 138 -5.07 -8.81 13.08
N PHE A 139 -5.40 -9.92 12.43
CA PHE A 139 -4.80 -10.29 11.15
C PHE A 139 -5.18 -9.30 10.03
N ALA A 140 -6.46 -8.97 9.88
CA ALA A 140 -6.95 -8.02 8.87
C ALA A 140 -6.27 -6.65 9.01
N ARG A 141 -6.23 -6.10 10.24
CA ARG A 141 -5.52 -4.83 10.53
C ARG A 141 -4.04 -4.90 10.16
N ARG A 142 -3.37 -6.01 10.50
CA ARG A 142 -1.94 -6.21 10.22
C ARG A 142 -1.61 -6.24 8.72
N ILE A 143 -2.54 -6.69 7.88
CA ILE A 143 -2.37 -6.68 6.42
C ILE A 143 -2.91 -5.40 5.76
N GLY A 144 -3.31 -4.40 6.54
CA GLY A 144 -3.66 -3.06 6.05
C GLY A 144 -5.16 -2.77 5.91
N PHE A 145 -6.05 -3.66 6.38
CA PHE A 145 -7.48 -3.36 6.37
C PHE A 145 -7.85 -2.37 7.48
N LEU A 146 -8.71 -1.42 7.14
CA LEU A 146 -9.26 -0.42 8.05
C LEU A 146 -10.67 -0.83 8.50
N GLU A 147 -10.99 -0.63 9.77
CA GLU A 147 -12.35 -0.83 10.29
C GLU A 147 -13.20 0.39 9.95
N VAL A 148 -14.32 0.18 9.26
CA VAL A 148 -15.20 1.25 8.76
C VAL A 148 -16.63 1.15 9.25
N GLY A 149 -16.96 0.10 10.00
CA GLY A 149 -18.28 -0.07 10.59
C GLY A 149 -18.47 -1.45 11.21
N GLN A 150 -19.67 -1.66 11.74
CA GLN A 150 -20.11 -2.92 12.34
C GLN A 150 -21.57 -3.17 11.97
N GLY A 151 -21.97 -4.44 11.92
CA GLY A 151 -23.34 -4.83 11.58
C GLY A 151 -23.61 -6.30 11.82
N GLU A 152 -24.86 -6.71 11.71
CA GLU A 152 -25.21 -8.14 11.64
C GLU A 152 -25.06 -8.63 10.21
N HIS A 153 -24.21 -9.63 10.04
CA HIS A 153 -23.88 -10.26 8.76
C HIS A 153 -23.77 -11.76 8.97
N TYR A 154 -24.24 -12.57 8.03
CA TYR A 154 -24.23 -14.03 8.18
C TYR A 154 -24.87 -14.52 9.49
N GLY A 155 -25.89 -13.81 9.98
CA GLY A 155 -26.61 -14.14 11.22
C GLY A 155 -25.88 -13.81 12.53
N ALA A 156 -24.76 -13.08 12.50
CA ALA A 156 -24.03 -12.70 13.71
C ALA A 156 -23.34 -11.32 13.59
N PRO A 157 -22.91 -10.70 14.72
CA PRO A 157 -22.17 -9.45 14.68
C PRO A 157 -20.81 -9.58 13.97
N HIS A 158 -20.54 -8.71 13.01
CA HIS A 158 -19.27 -8.62 12.28
C HIS A 158 -18.75 -7.18 12.27
N GLN A 159 -17.42 -7.05 12.20
CA GLN A 159 -16.75 -5.82 11.81
C GLN A 159 -16.63 -5.76 10.28
N VAL A 160 -16.95 -4.60 9.72
CA VAL A 160 -16.79 -4.28 8.31
C VAL A 160 -15.41 -3.68 8.10
N MET A 161 -14.57 -4.43 7.40
CA MET A 161 -13.18 -4.06 7.14
C MET A 161 -13.01 -3.70 5.65
N VAL A 162 -12.27 -2.63 5.34
CA VAL A 162 -11.93 -2.24 3.96
C VAL A 162 -10.42 -2.32 3.72
N GLY A 163 -10.04 -3.04 2.68
CA GLY A 163 -8.72 -3.04 2.08
C GLY A 163 -8.70 -2.03 0.93
N LEU A 164 -7.84 -1.04 1.06
CA LEU A 164 -7.53 -0.10 -0.01
C LEU A 164 -6.27 -0.58 -0.72
N PRO A 165 -6.07 -0.23 -2.01
CA PRO A 165 -4.81 -0.54 -2.68
C PRO A 165 -3.66 -0.07 -1.81
N ALA A 166 -2.71 -0.97 -1.54
CA ALA A 166 -1.44 -0.56 -0.97
C ALA A 166 -0.94 0.58 -1.86
N ALA A 167 -0.72 1.75 -1.27
CA ALA A 167 -0.19 2.86 -2.03
C ALA A 167 1.18 2.41 -2.58
N SER A 168 1.25 2.02 -3.85
CA SER A 168 2.48 2.08 -4.61
C SER A 168 2.81 3.57 -4.67
N SER A 169 3.44 4.09 -3.63
CA SER A 169 3.55 5.53 -3.35
C SER A 169 4.47 6.27 -4.32
N GLY A 170 4.75 5.68 -5.49
CA GLY A 170 5.77 6.16 -6.41
C GLY A 170 7.18 5.79 -5.94
N VAL A 171 8.02 6.80 -5.79
CA VAL A 171 9.48 6.67 -5.64
C VAL A 171 9.85 6.12 -4.25
N HIS A 172 10.65 5.04 -4.20
CA HIS A 172 11.17 4.49 -2.94
C HIS A 172 12.21 5.42 -2.31
N HIS A 173 13.19 5.88 -3.08
CA HIS A 173 14.14 6.88 -2.63
C HIS A 173 14.76 7.65 -3.80
N VAL A 174 15.30 8.83 -3.49
CA VAL A 174 16.14 9.64 -4.40
C VAL A 174 17.48 9.84 -3.73
N GLU A 175 18.57 9.69 -4.48
CA GLU A 175 19.92 9.96 -4.01
C GLU A 175 20.51 11.15 -4.77
N LEU A 176 20.96 12.15 -4.01
CA LEU A 176 21.55 13.38 -4.51
C LEU A 176 23.03 13.42 -4.14
N TRP A 177 23.89 13.43 -5.15
CA TRP A 177 25.32 13.62 -4.94
C TRP A 177 25.68 15.09 -4.86
N VAL A 178 26.38 15.47 -3.80
CA VAL A 178 26.76 16.87 -3.51
C VAL A 178 28.27 17.02 -3.40
N ALA A 179 28.78 18.21 -3.70
CA ALA A 179 30.20 18.51 -3.58
C ALA A 179 30.61 18.92 -2.14
N ASP A 180 29.66 19.47 -1.38
CA ASP A 180 29.83 19.88 0.02
C ASP A 180 28.63 19.40 0.83
N LEU A 181 28.85 18.37 1.64
CA LEU A 181 27.81 17.79 2.47
C LEU A 181 27.30 18.78 3.54
N ALA A 182 28.16 19.59 4.14
CA ALA A 182 27.77 20.51 5.21
C ALA A 182 26.90 21.65 4.67
N ALA A 183 27.24 22.17 3.48
CA ALA A 183 26.40 23.15 2.78
C ALA A 183 25.05 22.54 2.35
N ALA A 184 25.06 21.28 1.90
CA ALA A 184 23.85 20.56 1.55
C ALA A 184 22.95 20.30 2.77
N GLU A 185 23.52 19.97 3.93
CA GLU A 185 22.77 19.81 5.18
C GLU A 185 22.13 21.13 5.63
N THR A 186 22.83 22.25 5.48
CA THR A 186 22.30 23.59 5.82
C THR A 186 21.13 23.98 4.92
N SER A 187 21.23 23.69 3.61
CA SER A 187 20.23 24.10 2.61
C SER A 187 19.06 23.11 2.50
N LEU A 188 19.32 21.81 2.30
CA LEU A 188 18.29 20.77 2.14
C LEU A 188 17.75 20.29 3.49
N GLY A 189 18.59 20.18 4.51
CA GLY A 189 18.19 19.63 5.81
C GLY A 189 17.15 20.50 6.52
N TRP A 190 17.32 21.82 6.50
CA TRP A 190 16.32 22.77 7.00
C TRP A 190 14.99 22.62 6.25
N LEU A 191 15.03 22.63 4.92
CA LEU A 191 13.84 22.58 4.07
C LEU A 191 13.07 21.27 4.30
N LEU A 192 13.77 20.14 4.28
CA LEU A 192 13.17 18.82 4.53
C LEU A 192 12.56 18.76 5.94
N GLY A 193 13.22 19.34 6.94
CA GLY A 193 12.69 19.46 8.30
C GLY A 193 11.40 20.28 8.38
N GLU A 194 11.34 21.45 7.72
CA GLU A 194 10.12 22.27 7.64
C GLU A 194 8.95 21.55 6.96
N LEU A 195 9.26 20.63 6.03
CA LEU A 195 8.29 19.78 5.35
C LEU A 195 7.95 18.50 6.15
N GLY A 196 8.40 18.38 7.40
CA GLY A 196 8.08 17.25 8.27
C GLY A 196 8.89 15.97 8.00
N TRP A 197 9.93 16.03 7.18
CA TRP A 197 10.86 14.92 7.02
C TRP A 197 11.79 14.85 8.23
N HIS A 198 12.14 13.64 8.66
CA HIS A 198 13.04 13.43 9.79
C HIS A 198 14.33 12.75 9.33
N GLU A 199 15.46 13.11 9.94
CA GLU A 199 16.71 12.40 9.71
C GLU A 199 16.52 10.90 10.02
N TYR A 200 16.98 10.05 9.10
CA TYR A 200 16.78 8.60 9.12
C TYR A 200 18.08 7.84 9.32
N GLN A 201 19.11 8.12 8.51
CA GLN A 201 20.42 7.49 8.59
C GLN A 201 21.51 8.53 8.35
N ARG A 202 22.66 8.35 9.01
CA ARG A 202 23.83 9.22 8.88
C ARG A 202 25.12 8.40 8.88
N TRP A 203 26.05 8.79 8.02
CA TRP A 203 27.40 8.23 7.89
C TRP A 203 28.40 9.37 7.59
N PRO A 204 29.72 9.12 7.62
CA PRO A 204 30.71 10.19 7.51
C PRO A 204 30.63 11.07 6.25
N ARG A 205 30.00 10.57 5.17
CA ARG A 205 29.87 11.27 3.89
C ARG A 205 28.44 11.45 3.42
N GLY A 206 27.45 11.16 4.25
CA GLY A 206 26.06 11.34 3.85
C GLY A 206 25.06 11.24 4.99
N VAL A 207 23.86 11.69 4.67
CA VAL A 207 22.70 11.70 5.54
C VAL A 207 21.45 11.49 4.71
N SER A 208 20.42 10.90 5.31
CA SER A 208 19.12 10.74 4.68
C SER A 208 18.00 11.25 5.57
N TRP A 209 16.93 11.71 4.92
CA TRP A 209 15.68 12.10 5.57
C TRP A 209 14.54 11.28 5.03
N ARG A 210 13.59 10.90 5.90
CA ARG A 210 12.47 10.03 5.56
C ARG A 210 11.13 10.73 5.79
N HIS A 211 10.18 10.45 4.90
CA HIS A 211 8.78 10.82 5.06
C HIS A 211 7.89 9.67 4.55
N GLY A 212 7.18 9.02 5.47
CA GLY A 212 6.40 7.81 5.18
C GLY A 212 7.28 6.65 4.68
N ALA A 213 6.96 6.13 3.50
CA ALA A 213 7.68 5.02 2.88
C ALA A 213 8.91 5.45 2.06
N SER A 214 9.06 6.75 1.77
CA SER A 214 10.11 7.29 0.90
C SER A 214 11.20 8.02 1.70
N TYR A 215 12.43 8.03 1.19
CA TYR A 215 13.53 8.81 1.76
C TYR A 215 14.39 9.49 0.68
N VAL A 216 15.02 10.60 1.05
CA VAL A 216 16.04 11.28 0.22
C VAL A 216 17.39 11.10 0.88
N VAL A 217 18.39 10.71 0.09
CA VAL A 217 19.79 10.63 0.49
C VAL A 217 20.54 11.81 -0.08
N VAL A 218 21.38 12.44 0.73
CA VAL A 218 22.36 13.44 0.30
C VAL A 218 23.74 12.90 0.66
N GLU A 219 24.61 12.76 -0.34
CA GLU A 219 25.92 12.13 -0.17
C GLU A 219 27.01 12.85 -0.97
N ASP A 220 28.16 13.08 -0.33
CA ASP A 220 29.40 13.36 -1.06
C ASP A 220 30.09 12.04 -1.42
N SER A 221 29.71 11.46 -2.56
CA SER A 221 30.16 10.13 -2.97
C SER A 221 31.59 10.14 -3.52
N PRO A 222 32.44 9.13 -3.23
CA PRO A 222 33.76 8.99 -3.88
C PRO A 222 33.66 8.77 -5.40
N ASP A 223 32.52 8.30 -5.90
CA ASP A 223 32.29 8.03 -7.33
C ASP A 223 31.76 9.26 -8.08
N ARG A 224 31.47 10.36 -7.36
CA ARG A 224 31.04 11.63 -7.95
C ARG A 224 32.11 12.16 -8.91
N ARG A 225 31.65 12.70 -10.04
CA ARG A 225 32.52 13.39 -11.01
C ARG A 225 32.10 14.84 -11.15
N GLY A 226 33.06 15.74 -11.02
CA GLY A 226 32.83 17.18 -11.10
C GLY A 226 32.15 17.73 -9.85
N ASP A 227 32.30 19.03 -9.62
CA ASP A 227 31.97 19.68 -8.34
C ASP A 227 30.74 20.58 -8.41
N ALA A 228 30.02 20.56 -9.55
CA ALA A 228 28.83 21.37 -9.77
C ALA A 228 27.71 20.54 -10.38
N HIS A 229 26.49 20.72 -9.87
CA HIS A 229 25.28 20.24 -10.51
C HIS A 229 24.79 21.29 -11.54
N ASP A 230 24.36 20.83 -12.71
CA ASP A 230 23.76 21.66 -13.75
C ASP A 230 22.45 21.00 -14.18
N ARG A 231 21.35 21.51 -13.63
CA ARG A 231 19.99 21.02 -13.90
C ARG A 231 19.59 21.07 -15.37
N THR A 232 20.29 21.84 -16.21
CA THR A 232 19.96 21.96 -17.64
C THR A 232 20.58 20.85 -18.50
N ARG A 233 21.48 20.04 -17.93
CA ARG A 233 22.07 18.88 -18.60
C ARG A 233 21.20 17.63 -18.44
N PRO A 234 21.33 16.62 -19.33
CA PRO A 234 20.67 15.34 -19.13
C PRO A 234 21.00 14.74 -17.75
N GLY A 235 19.96 14.44 -16.98
CA GLY A 235 20.06 14.04 -15.57
C GLY A 235 18.82 14.45 -14.78
N LEU A 236 18.99 14.74 -13.50
CA LEU A 236 17.95 15.33 -12.67
C LEU A 236 17.84 16.83 -12.99
N ASN A 237 16.64 17.28 -13.39
CA ASN A 237 16.38 18.70 -13.60
C ASN A 237 15.91 19.38 -12.30
N HIS A 238 14.89 18.82 -11.65
CA HIS A 238 14.43 19.30 -10.34
C HIS A 238 13.79 18.15 -9.55
N LEU A 239 13.67 18.35 -8.24
CA LEU A 239 12.89 17.49 -7.34
C LEU A 239 11.62 18.21 -6.91
N ALA A 240 10.46 17.63 -7.16
CA ALA A 240 9.18 18.19 -6.72
C ALA A 240 8.68 17.48 -5.45
N LEU A 241 8.31 18.26 -4.45
CA LEU A 241 7.77 17.80 -3.17
C LEU A 241 6.39 18.40 -2.93
N HIS A 242 5.50 17.60 -2.37
CA HIS A 242 4.19 18.07 -1.92
C HIS A 242 4.30 18.80 -0.59
N VAL A 243 3.54 19.89 -0.49
CA VAL A 243 3.31 20.67 0.74
C VAL A 243 1.81 20.66 1.01
N HIS A 244 1.40 20.56 2.26
CA HIS A 244 -0.02 20.33 2.57
C HIS A 244 -0.89 21.51 2.14
N THR A 245 -0.44 22.73 2.42
CA THR A 245 -1.23 23.95 2.22
C THR A 245 -0.52 25.01 1.39
N ARG A 246 -1.30 25.92 0.79
CA ARG A 246 -0.75 27.09 0.09
C ARG A 246 0.05 28.01 1.03
N ALA A 247 -0.44 28.19 2.25
CA ALA A 247 0.22 29.02 3.27
C ALA A 247 1.60 28.47 3.66
N GLU A 248 1.77 27.15 3.69
CA GLU A 248 3.08 26.55 3.91
C GLU A 248 4.03 26.79 2.75
N VAL A 249 3.56 26.73 1.49
CA VAL A 249 4.37 27.10 0.32
C VAL A 249 4.89 28.53 0.48
N ASP A 250 4.03 29.48 0.81
CA ASP A 250 4.42 30.89 1.01
C ASP A 250 5.45 31.04 2.14
N ARG A 251 5.19 30.40 3.28
CA ARG A 251 6.06 30.45 4.47
C ARG A 251 7.45 29.90 4.17
N VAL A 252 7.54 28.71 3.57
CA VAL A 252 8.83 28.08 3.24
C VAL A 252 9.57 28.93 2.20
N THR A 253 8.86 29.46 1.21
CA THR A 253 9.44 30.33 0.17
C THR A 253 10.04 31.61 0.75
N ALA A 254 9.36 32.24 1.70
CA ALA A 254 9.83 33.46 2.35
C ALA A 254 11.10 33.23 3.20
N ALA A 255 11.22 32.08 3.85
CA ALA A 255 12.38 31.72 4.67
C ALA A 255 13.56 31.17 3.85
N ALA A 256 13.31 30.65 2.64
CA ALA A 256 14.30 29.98 1.81
C ALA A 256 15.63 30.77 1.58
N PRO A 257 15.61 32.11 1.39
CA PRO A 257 16.84 32.89 1.22
C PRO A 257 17.80 32.85 2.41
N GLU A 258 17.30 32.66 3.64
CA GLU A 258 18.15 32.51 4.84
C GLU A 258 18.95 31.20 4.85
N HIS A 259 18.57 30.25 3.97
CA HIS A 259 19.13 28.91 3.86
C HIS A 259 19.77 28.63 2.50
N GLY A 260 20.14 29.68 1.76
CA GLY A 260 20.89 29.53 0.50
C GLY A 260 20.04 29.15 -0.72
N TRP A 261 18.73 29.43 -0.67
CA TRP A 261 17.81 29.24 -1.80
C TRP A 261 17.38 30.56 -2.41
N ARG A 262 17.13 30.56 -3.72
CA ARG A 262 16.58 31.71 -4.45
C ARG A 262 15.28 31.33 -5.15
N LEU A 263 14.28 32.20 -5.06
CA LEU A 263 13.03 32.07 -5.81
C LEU A 263 13.28 32.24 -7.31
N MET A 264 12.85 31.25 -8.07
CA MET A 264 12.82 31.30 -9.52
C MET A 264 11.46 31.83 -10.00
N PHE A 265 11.48 32.51 -11.15
CA PHE A 265 10.28 33.04 -11.81
C PHE A 265 9.41 33.96 -10.91
N PRO A 266 10.00 34.98 -10.23
CA PRO A 266 9.27 35.81 -9.28
C PRO A 266 8.04 36.51 -9.88
N ASP A 267 8.10 36.91 -11.16
CA ASP A 267 6.98 37.56 -11.87
C ASP A 267 5.79 36.63 -12.12
N ARG A 268 5.97 35.32 -11.96
CA ARG A 268 4.96 34.29 -12.19
C ARG A 268 4.61 33.47 -10.95
N HIS A 269 5.35 33.62 -9.85
CA HIS A 269 5.07 32.95 -8.59
C HIS A 269 3.72 33.42 -7.99
N PRO A 270 2.88 32.53 -7.42
CA PRO A 270 3.05 31.08 -7.23
C PRO A 270 2.50 30.21 -8.39
N HIS A 271 2.26 30.78 -9.56
CA HIS A 271 1.62 30.12 -10.71
C HIS A 271 2.55 29.92 -11.91
N ALA A 272 3.84 29.73 -11.65
CA ALA A 272 4.83 29.52 -12.71
C ALA A 272 4.62 28.20 -13.48
N GLY A 273 3.95 27.21 -12.89
CA GLY A 273 3.52 25.98 -13.55
C GLY A 273 2.17 26.06 -14.29
N GLY A 274 1.42 27.16 -14.13
CA GLY A 274 0.09 27.34 -14.72
C GLY A 274 -0.96 27.86 -13.71
N PRO A 275 -2.16 28.26 -14.19
CA PRO A 275 -3.18 28.90 -13.35
C PRO A 275 -3.72 28.00 -12.23
N ASP A 276 -3.78 26.68 -12.46
CA ASP A 276 -4.27 25.70 -11.48
C ASP A 276 -3.16 25.09 -10.62
N HIS A 277 -1.91 25.55 -10.79
CA HIS A 277 -0.74 25.02 -10.12
C HIS A 277 -0.19 26.05 -9.14
N TYR A 278 -0.29 25.77 -7.84
CA TYR A 278 0.20 26.65 -6.78
C TYR A 278 1.51 26.09 -6.23
N ALA A 279 2.62 26.68 -6.68
CA ALA A 279 3.95 26.17 -6.37
C ALA A 279 5.04 27.25 -6.32
N SER A 280 6.10 26.92 -5.60
CA SER A 280 7.36 27.65 -5.62
C SER A 280 8.45 26.83 -6.29
N TYR A 281 9.22 27.48 -7.16
CA TYR A 281 10.40 26.92 -7.77
C TYR A 281 11.61 27.61 -7.13
N LEU A 282 12.47 26.85 -6.48
CA LEU A 282 13.61 27.34 -5.71
C LEU A 282 14.89 26.74 -6.27
N GLU A 283 15.94 27.54 -6.42
CA GLU A 283 17.28 27.05 -6.78
C GLU A 283 18.26 27.36 -5.67
N ASN A 284 19.03 26.36 -5.21
CA ASN A 284 20.06 26.57 -4.19
C ASN A 284 21.41 26.95 -4.79
N ASP A 285 22.35 27.34 -3.93
CA ASP A 285 23.72 27.69 -4.34
C ASP A 285 24.53 26.54 -4.98
N ALA A 286 24.09 25.29 -4.81
CA ALA A 286 24.67 24.12 -5.45
C ALA A 286 24.06 23.82 -6.84
N GLY A 287 23.07 24.61 -7.29
CA GLY A 287 22.42 24.49 -8.61
C GLY A 287 21.26 23.49 -8.66
N PHE A 288 20.81 22.96 -7.51
CA PHE A 288 19.63 22.10 -7.45
C PHE A 288 18.35 22.95 -7.46
N GLU A 289 17.41 22.54 -8.31
CA GLU A 289 16.06 23.09 -8.32
C GLU A 289 15.11 22.19 -7.53
N LEU A 290 14.30 22.83 -6.68
CA LEU A 290 13.26 22.20 -5.89
C LEU A 290 11.91 22.88 -6.16
N GLU A 291 10.90 22.08 -6.42
CA GLU A 291 9.53 22.53 -6.62
C GLU A 291 8.67 22.16 -5.40
N LEU A 292 8.04 23.14 -4.77
CA LEU A 292 7.13 22.95 -3.64
C LEU A 292 5.69 23.12 -4.11
N VAL A 293 4.91 22.05 -4.14
CA VAL A 293 3.56 22.04 -4.72
C VAL A 293 2.50 21.87 -3.63
N ALA A 294 1.58 22.83 -3.50
CA ALA A 294 0.46 22.71 -2.57
C ALA A 294 -0.51 21.60 -3.02
N THR A 295 -0.89 20.71 -2.11
CA THR A 295 -1.89 19.66 -2.38
C THR A 295 -3.34 20.13 -2.30
N GLU A 296 -3.58 21.32 -1.75
CA GLU A 296 -4.90 21.94 -1.70
C GLU A 296 -5.33 22.48 -3.07
N HIS A 297 -6.39 21.90 -3.63
CA HIS A 297 -7.14 22.52 -4.72
C HIS A 297 -7.92 23.73 -4.17
N ALA A 298 -7.99 24.82 -4.94
CA ALA A 298 -8.84 25.95 -4.58
C ALA A 298 -10.30 25.44 -4.46
N VAL A 299 -10.91 25.69 -3.30
CA VAL A 299 -12.36 25.57 -3.11
C VAL A 299 -13.06 26.69 -3.86
#